data_AF-A0A850SLG2-F1
#
_entry.id   AF-A0A850SLG2-F1
#
_cell.length_a   1.000
_cell.length_b   1.000
_cell.length_c   1.000
_cell.angle_alpha   90.00
_cell.angle_beta   90.00
_cell.angle_gamma   90.00
#
_symmetry.space_group_name_H-M   'P 1'
#
loop_
_entity.id
_entity.type
_entity.pdbx_description
1 polymer ?
#
loop_
_entity_poly.entity_id
_entity_poly.type
_entity_poly.pdbx_seq_one_letter_code
_entity_poly.pdbx_strand_id
1 'polypeptide(L)'
;MSKSIMAASAAALALAGLCGAASATEKRVDNERGSTKNVELPQCVKSLGTVAITDGEGHGWTAYNLGAPSVLLKAFVSKSGCFKLVDRGAGMTALQKEQALAAGGNLQRGSNVGAGQVKAADYVLVADIANTDSNAGGSAVGGVAGAVVGGRVGGLLGGIKTKRVEAQTVLTLMNVRTSEIEATAEGSASKKDIGFAAGAGYGFGGAVGGGYEDTEVGKVVTYAFLDAYRQVVGQLGGLPADAAAAAPKEAFKVSVDKVTMRRSPAASSSPVRELEKGDLVYPLGAKEGMWWEIEDENGNAGWVENDKLKPVK
;
A
#
# COMPACT_ATOMS: atom_id res chain seq x y z
N MET A 1 -67.50 19.45 12.47
CA MET A 1 -68.73 18.71 12.10
C MET A 1 -68.78 18.57 10.58
N SER A 2 -69.40 17.49 10.05
CA SER A 2 -69.72 17.27 8.62
C SER A 2 -68.50 17.10 7.68
N LYS A 3 -68.14 15.85 7.28
CA LYS A 3 -68.60 15.10 6.08
C LYS A 3 -68.15 15.73 4.74
N SER A 4 -67.73 15.04 3.67
CA SER A 4 -67.39 13.66 3.24
C SER A 4 -67.59 13.64 1.69
N ILE A 5 -67.31 12.52 0.99
CA ILE A 5 -67.59 12.22 -0.46
C ILE A 5 -66.39 12.60 -1.37
N MET A 6 -65.56 11.65 -1.84
CA MET A 6 -65.72 10.74 -3.03
C MET A 6 -65.73 11.52 -4.36
N ALA A 7 -65.10 11.11 -5.47
CA ALA A 7 -64.18 10.02 -5.84
C ALA A 7 -63.35 10.51 -7.09
N ALA A 8 -62.64 9.75 -7.94
CA ALA A 8 -62.46 8.30 -8.14
C ALA A 8 -61.11 7.98 -8.87
N SER A 9 -60.92 6.72 -9.30
CA SER A 9 -59.71 6.18 -9.94
C SER A 9 -59.47 6.56 -11.41
N ALA A 10 -58.21 6.55 -11.82
CA ALA A 10 -57.77 5.90 -13.07
C ALA A 10 -56.33 5.39 -12.91
N ALA A 11 -56.11 4.09 -13.11
CA ALA A 11 -54.78 3.47 -13.07
C ALA A 11 -54.28 3.20 -14.49
N ALA A 12 -52.97 3.38 -14.71
CA ALA A 12 -52.28 2.89 -15.89
C ALA A 12 -50.88 2.40 -15.49
N LEU A 13 -50.67 1.08 -15.47
CA LEU A 13 -49.33 0.49 -15.48
C LEU A 13 -48.86 0.39 -16.94
N ALA A 14 -47.62 0.79 -17.21
CA ALA A 14 -46.80 0.25 -18.29
C ALA A 14 -45.33 0.31 -17.88
N LEU A 15 -44.57 -0.72 -18.25
CA LEU A 15 -43.24 -1.03 -17.71
C LEU A 15 -42.12 -0.75 -18.74
N ALA A 16 -40.88 -0.70 -18.23
CA ALA A 16 -39.60 -0.88 -18.93
C ALA A 16 -39.06 0.28 -19.82
N GLY A 17 -37.73 0.50 -19.74
CA GLY A 17 -37.01 1.39 -20.66
C GLY A 17 -35.71 1.99 -20.12
N LEU A 18 -34.66 1.16 -20.06
CA LEU A 18 -33.24 1.49 -19.79
C LEU A 18 -32.79 2.93 -20.11
N CYS A 19 -32.21 3.64 -19.13
CA CYS A 19 -30.78 4.00 -19.15
C CYS A 19 -30.36 4.68 -17.82
N GLY A 20 -30.54 3.96 -16.71
CA GLY A 20 -29.87 4.34 -15.46
C GLY A 20 -28.38 4.05 -15.61
N ALA A 21 -27.62 5.03 -16.07
CA ALA A 21 -26.16 4.99 -15.99
C ALA A 21 -25.78 4.94 -14.51
N ALA A 22 -25.61 3.73 -14.00
CA ALA A 22 -24.96 3.51 -12.72
C ALA A 22 -23.53 4.02 -12.88
N SER A 23 -23.31 5.27 -12.47
CA SER A 23 -21.98 5.81 -12.27
C SER A 23 -21.31 4.92 -11.24
N ALA A 24 -20.55 3.95 -11.73
CA ALA A 24 -19.60 3.22 -10.93
C ALA A 24 -18.77 4.29 -10.24
N THR A 25 -19.00 4.46 -8.94
CA THR A 25 -18.12 5.29 -8.13
C THR A 25 -16.89 4.43 -7.90
N GLU A 26 -16.09 4.31 -8.96
CA GLU A 26 -14.66 4.14 -8.83
C GLU A 26 -14.26 5.14 -7.74
N LYS A 27 -13.73 4.63 -6.62
CA LYS A 27 -13.01 5.48 -5.69
C LYS A 27 -11.79 5.96 -6.47
N ARG A 28 -11.96 7.09 -7.15
CA ARG A 28 -10.88 7.91 -7.67
C ARG A 28 -9.87 7.99 -6.54
N VAL A 29 -8.67 7.47 -6.77
CA VAL A 29 -7.56 7.73 -5.88
C VAL A 29 -7.33 9.23 -6.01
N ASP A 30 -7.85 9.97 -5.03
CA ASP A 30 -7.71 11.42 -4.99
C ASP A 30 -6.24 11.74 -4.74
N ASN A 31 -5.50 11.86 -5.83
CA ASN A 31 -4.18 12.48 -5.91
C ASN A 31 -4.28 13.99 -5.64
N GLU A 32 -4.93 14.36 -4.52
CA GLU A 32 -4.71 15.64 -3.88
C GLU A 32 -3.32 15.61 -3.25
N ARG A 33 -2.39 16.39 -3.82
CA ARG A 33 -1.14 16.76 -3.14
C ARG A 33 -1.48 17.29 -1.74
N GLY A 34 -1.21 16.49 -0.70
CA GLY A 34 -1.42 16.86 0.70
C GLY A 34 -2.54 16.15 1.47
N SER A 35 -3.19 15.09 0.95
CA SER A 35 -4.17 14.31 1.74
C SER A 35 -3.50 13.31 2.70
N THR A 36 -2.73 13.84 3.66
CA THR A 36 -1.94 13.11 4.68
C THR A 36 -2.78 12.53 5.84
N LYS A 37 -4.05 12.17 5.58
CA LYS A 37 -4.91 11.53 6.59
C LYS A 37 -4.63 10.03 6.61
N ASN A 38 -4.00 9.58 7.69
CA ASN A 38 -3.59 8.19 7.96
C ASN A 38 -2.45 7.70 7.05
N VAL A 39 -1.29 8.39 7.13
CA VAL A 39 -0.02 7.92 6.55
C VAL A 39 0.57 6.80 7.43
N GLU A 40 -0.04 5.62 7.37
CA GLU A 40 0.44 4.39 8.00
C GLU A 40 1.44 3.65 7.08
N LEU A 41 2.40 2.92 7.65
CA LEU A 41 3.33 2.10 6.86
C LEU A 41 2.57 0.94 6.19
N PRO A 42 2.66 0.75 4.86
CA PRO A 42 1.96 -0.32 4.18
C PRO A 42 2.47 -1.69 4.63
N GLN A 43 1.60 -2.69 4.62
CA GLN A 43 1.92 -4.08 4.99
C GLN A 43 1.61 -4.98 3.81
N CYS A 44 2.63 -5.66 3.27
CA CYS A 44 2.47 -6.57 2.13
C CYS A 44 2.57 -8.03 2.57
N VAL A 45 1.56 -8.83 2.24
CA VAL A 45 1.55 -10.29 2.49
C VAL A 45 2.59 -11.03 1.63
N LYS A 46 2.90 -10.48 0.44
CA LYS A 46 3.91 -11.00 -0.49
C LYS A 46 4.90 -9.91 -0.87
N SER A 47 6.19 -10.25 -0.82
CA SER A 47 7.28 -9.38 -1.29
C SER A 47 7.16 -9.14 -2.80
N LEU A 48 7.14 -7.86 -3.21
CA LEU A 48 7.10 -7.39 -4.59
C LEU A 48 8.42 -7.66 -5.33
N GLY A 49 9.55 -7.61 -4.62
CA GLY A 49 10.86 -7.95 -5.16
C GLY A 49 11.98 -7.80 -4.15
N THR A 50 13.22 -7.88 -4.63
CA THR A 50 14.42 -7.59 -3.84
C THR A 50 14.89 -6.17 -4.14
N VAL A 51 15.07 -5.32 -3.13
CA VAL A 51 15.40 -3.91 -3.32
C VAL A 51 16.73 -3.55 -2.67
N ALA A 52 17.59 -2.85 -3.41
CA ALA A 52 18.70 -2.08 -2.85
C ALA A 52 18.26 -0.63 -2.68
N ILE A 53 18.71 0.05 -1.62
CA ILE A 53 18.40 1.47 -1.38
C ILE A 53 19.68 2.27 -1.58
N THR A 54 19.58 3.37 -2.32
CA THR A 54 20.65 4.36 -2.48
C THR A 54 20.11 5.77 -2.23
N ASP A 55 20.96 6.61 -1.67
CA ASP A 55 20.68 8.04 -1.52
C ASP A 55 20.87 8.75 -2.86
N GLY A 56 20.08 9.79 -3.12
CA GLY A 56 20.17 10.64 -4.31
C GLY A 56 21.36 11.62 -4.25
N GLU A 57 21.71 12.20 -5.39
CA GLU A 57 22.87 13.10 -5.49
C GLU A 57 22.64 14.48 -4.84
N GLY A 58 21.39 14.88 -4.60
CA GLY A 58 21.05 16.24 -4.15
C GLY A 58 21.51 16.60 -2.73
N HIS A 59 21.83 15.62 -1.89
CA HIS A 59 22.31 15.79 -0.50
C HIS A 59 21.45 16.72 0.39
N GLY A 60 20.20 17.03 0.01
CA GLY A 60 19.38 18.08 0.62
C GLY A 60 19.06 17.86 2.10
N TRP A 61 19.14 16.62 2.57
CA TRP A 61 19.01 16.24 3.99
C TRP A 61 20.09 16.87 4.90
N THR A 62 21.29 17.13 4.36
CA THR A 62 22.39 17.74 5.11
C THR A 62 22.08 19.17 5.56
N ALA A 63 21.34 19.94 4.74
CA ALA A 63 20.89 21.30 5.08
C ALA A 63 19.93 21.33 6.28
N TYR A 64 19.28 20.19 6.59
CA TYR A 64 18.39 20.01 7.73
C TYR A 64 19.04 19.27 8.90
N ASN A 65 20.36 19.02 8.85
CA ASN A 65 21.12 18.23 9.82
C ASN A 65 20.51 16.82 10.06
N LEU A 66 19.99 16.21 8.99
CA LEU A 66 19.48 14.84 9.00
C LEU A 66 20.54 13.85 8.51
N GLY A 67 20.40 12.59 8.91
CA GLY A 67 21.15 11.47 8.34
C GLY A 67 20.79 11.22 6.87
N ALA A 68 21.41 10.19 6.27
CA ALA A 68 21.08 9.78 4.91
C ALA A 68 19.67 9.14 4.84
N PRO A 69 18.82 9.49 3.86
CA PRO A 69 17.48 8.91 3.67
C PRO A 69 17.42 7.38 3.64
N SER A 70 18.49 6.73 3.18
CA SER A 70 18.63 5.29 3.13
C SER A 70 18.52 4.64 4.52
N VAL A 71 18.91 5.31 5.60
CA VAL A 71 18.72 4.81 6.98
C VAL A 71 17.24 4.68 7.32
N LEU A 72 16.44 5.70 7.01
CA LEU A 72 14.99 5.71 7.20
C LEU A 72 14.29 4.67 6.32
N LEU A 73 14.61 4.64 5.03
CA LEU A 73 13.96 3.74 4.08
C LEU A 73 14.30 2.27 4.32
N LYS A 74 15.50 1.95 4.83
CA LYS A 74 15.83 0.59 5.31
C LYS A 74 14.87 0.15 6.40
N ALA A 75 14.47 1.04 7.31
CA ALA A 75 13.49 0.74 8.36
C ALA A 75 12.07 0.57 7.80
N PHE A 76 11.66 1.39 6.82
CA PHE A 76 10.36 1.23 6.14
C PHE A 76 10.25 -0.09 5.37
N VAL A 77 11.26 -0.44 4.57
CA VAL A 77 11.28 -1.73 3.85
C VAL A 77 11.28 -2.91 4.83
N SER A 78 12.07 -2.83 5.91
CA SER A 78 12.14 -3.91 6.90
C SER A 78 10.85 -4.10 7.70
N LYS A 79 10.10 -3.04 8.00
CA LYS A 79 8.82 -3.11 8.74
C LYS A 79 7.58 -3.33 7.87
N SER A 80 7.65 -3.15 6.56
CA SER A 80 6.50 -3.28 5.64
C SER A 80 6.35 -4.66 5.01
N GLY A 81 7.44 -5.42 4.91
CA GLY A 81 7.47 -6.72 4.21
C GLY A 81 7.33 -6.62 2.67
N CYS A 82 7.11 -5.42 2.12
CA CYS A 82 6.84 -5.20 0.70
C CYS A 82 8.04 -5.49 -0.21
N PHE A 83 9.27 -5.41 0.29
CA PHE A 83 10.46 -5.86 -0.43
C PHE A 83 11.42 -6.59 0.49
N LYS A 84 12.22 -7.49 -0.09
CA LYS A 84 13.40 -8.05 0.58
C LYS A 84 14.57 -7.07 0.39
N LEU A 85 15.00 -6.44 1.48
CA LEU A 85 16.15 -5.54 1.46
C LEU A 85 17.45 -6.32 1.16
N VAL A 86 18.30 -5.78 0.27
CA VAL A 86 19.70 -6.17 0.14
C VAL A 86 20.60 -4.98 0.42
N ASP A 87 21.64 -5.19 1.22
CA ASP A 87 22.63 -4.15 1.49
C ASP A 87 23.65 -4.06 0.33
N ARG A 88 24.04 -2.82 0.01
CA ARG A 88 25.04 -2.45 -1.01
C ARG A 88 26.11 -1.51 -0.47
N GLY A 89 26.05 -1.17 0.82
CA GLY A 89 27.05 -0.39 1.54
C GLY A 89 27.79 -1.29 2.54
N ALA A 90 27.78 -0.89 3.81
CA ALA A 90 28.55 -1.55 4.87
C ALA A 90 28.31 -3.07 4.99
N GLY A 91 27.09 -3.57 4.73
CA GLY A 91 26.79 -5.00 4.76
C GLY A 91 27.46 -5.77 3.61
N MET A 92 27.55 -5.16 2.42
CA MET A 92 28.31 -5.72 1.31
C MET A 92 29.82 -5.68 1.57
N THR A 93 30.34 -4.59 2.15
CA THR A 93 31.76 -4.51 2.54
C THR A 93 32.14 -5.58 3.55
N ALA A 94 31.29 -5.84 4.56
CA ALA A 94 31.48 -6.93 5.51
C ALA A 94 31.47 -8.31 4.81
N LEU A 95 30.51 -8.55 3.91
CA LEU A 95 30.43 -9.80 3.14
C LEU A 95 31.66 -10.01 2.25
N GLN A 96 32.17 -8.97 1.59
CA GLN A 96 33.41 -9.03 0.78
C GLN A 96 34.62 -9.39 1.65
N LYS A 97 34.69 -8.89 2.89
CA LYS A 97 35.73 -9.26 3.85
C LYS A 97 35.66 -10.75 4.22
N GLU A 98 34.47 -11.28 4.50
CA GLU A 98 34.29 -12.71 4.77
C GLU A 98 34.64 -13.59 3.54
N GLN A 99 34.31 -13.15 2.33
CA GLN A 99 34.74 -13.83 1.09
C GLN A 99 36.26 -13.79 0.89
N ALA A 100 36.93 -12.69 1.25
CA ALA A 100 38.40 -12.61 1.23
C ALA A 100 39.04 -13.53 2.29
N LEU A 101 38.44 -13.65 3.48
CA LEU A 101 38.86 -14.62 4.49
C LEU A 101 38.64 -16.08 4.02
N ALA A 102 37.54 -16.36 3.31
CA ALA A 102 37.27 -17.64 2.68
C ALA A 102 38.34 -18.00 1.64
N ALA A 103 38.65 -17.06 0.73
CA ALA A 103 39.67 -17.22 -0.30
C ALA A 103 41.08 -17.39 0.30
N GLY A 104 41.37 -16.73 1.43
CA GLY A 104 42.62 -16.87 2.18
C GLY A 104 42.71 -18.11 3.07
N GLY A 105 41.69 -18.99 3.09
CA GLY A 105 41.66 -20.20 3.93
C GLY A 105 41.54 -19.95 5.43
N ASN A 106 41.17 -18.73 5.85
CA ASN A 106 41.15 -18.31 7.26
C ASN A 106 39.82 -18.59 7.98
N LEU A 107 38.83 -19.20 7.30
CA LEU A 107 37.53 -19.53 7.88
C LEU A 107 37.52 -20.89 8.56
N GLN A 108 36.61 -21.03 9.53
CA GLN A 108 36.37 -22.30 10.22
C GLN A 108 35.75 -23.34 9.25
N ARG A 109 36.04 -24.62 9.51
CA ARG A 109 35.46 -25.71 8.72
C ARG A 109 33.93 -25.70 8.89
N GLY A 110 33.21 -25.50 7.78
CA GLY A 110 31.76 -25.45 7.75
C GLY A 110 31.15 -24.04 7.69
N SER A 111 31.94 -22.97 7.65
CA SER A 111 31.42 -21.59 7.55
C SER A 111 30.56 -21.28 6.31
N ASN A 112 30.56 -22.15 5.29
CA ASN A 112 29.71 -22.06 4.09
C ASN A 112 29.73 -20.67 3.40
N VAL A 113 30.92 -20.07 3.26
CA VAL A 113 31.14 -18.84 2.50
C VAL A 113 31.80 -19.18 1.16
N GLY A 114 31.26 -18.67 0.06
CA GLY A 114 31.76 -18.96 -1.28
C GLY A 114 31.13 -18.11 -2.40
N ALA A 115 31.51 -18.44 -3.64
CA ALA A 115 30.99 -17.78 -4.83
C ALA A 115 29.48 -18.07 -5.04
N GLY A 116 28.77 -17.16 -5.73
CA GLY A 116 27.36 -17.32 -6.08
C GLY A 116 26.34 -17.07 -4.96
N GLN A 117 26.78 -16.78 -3.72
CA GLN A 117 25.91 -16.59 -2.56
C GLN A 117 25.35 -15.17 -2.40
N VAL A 118 25.86 -14.19 -3.16
CA VAL A 118 25.41 -12.79 -3.09
C VAL A 118 24.09 -12.63 -3.81
N LYS A 119 23.04 -12.24 -3.08
CA LYS A 119 21.72 -12.00 -3.68
C LYS A 119 21.73 -10.71 -4.53
N ALA A 120 21.29 -10.82 -5.78
CA ALA A 120 21.02 -9.68 -6.66
C ALA A 120 19.87 -8.81 -6.14
N ALA A 121 19.86 -7.54 -6.54
CA ALA A 121 18.70 -6.68 -6.38
C ALA A 121 17.88 -6.78 -7.67
N ASP A 122 16.56 -6.84 -7.54
CA ASP A 122 15.64 -6.72 -8.66
C ASP A 122 15.41 -5.23 -8.97
N TYR A 123 15.34 -4.41 -7.91
CA TYR A 123 15.12 -2.97 -7.97
C TYR A 123 16.17 -2.17 -7.19
N VAL A 124 16.41 -0.93 -7.63
CA VAL A 124 17.09 0.11 -6.85
C VAL A 124 16.07 1.19 -6.52
N LEU A 125 15.96 1.51 -5.24
CA LEU A 125 15.17 2.61 -4.71
C LEU A 125 16.09 3.80 -4.45
N VAL A 126 15.95 4.86 -5.24
CA VAL A 126 16.68 6.11 -5.13
C VAL A 126 15.82 7.12 -4.36
N ALA A 127 16.41 7.76 -3.35
CA ALA A 127 15.69 8.66 -2.45
C ALA A 127 16.36 10.04 -2.36
N ASP A 128 15.61 11.09 -2.63
CA ASP A 128 16.10 12.47 -2.55
C ASP A 128 15.08 13.39 -1.86
N ILE A 129 15.58 14.52 -1.34
CA ILE A 129 14.75 15.60 -0.81
C ILE A 129 14.72 16.70 -1.85
N ALA A 130 13.53 17.00 -2.39
CA ALA A 130 13.35 18.07 -3.35
C ALA A 130 13.57 19.42 -2.67
N ASN A 131 14.80 19.91 -2.75
CA ASN A 131 15.18 21.20 -2.23
C ASN A 131 14.71 22.27 -3.22
N THR A 132 13.76 23.11 -2.81
CA THR A 132 13.31 24.26 -3.62
C THR A 132 14.35 25.38 -3.58
N ASP A 133 15.52 25.14 -4.17
CA ASP A 133 16.41 26.23 -4.58
C ASP A 133 16.03 26.66 -6.00
N SER A 134 15.44 27.85 -6.10
CA SER A 134 14.93 28.42 -7.35
C SER A 134 16.00 28.77 -8.39
N ASN A 135 17.27 28.40 -8.16
CA ASN A 135 18.40 28.60 -9.07
C ASN A 135 19.16 27.31 -9.45
N ALA A 136 18.72 26.13 -9.03
CA ALA A 136 19.39 24.86 -9.33
C ALA A 136 19.12 24.35 -10.77
N GLY A 137 19.66 25.07 -11.76
CA GLY A 137 19.66 24.64 -13.15
C GLY A 137 20.64 23.49 -13.40
N GLY A 138 20.14 22.25 -13.45
CA GLY A 138 20.81 21.12 -14.10
C GLY A 138 21.31 20.00 -13.18
N SER A 139 20.49 18.95 -13.05
CA SER A 139 20.94 17.56 -12.92
C SER A 139 19.95 16.65 -13.65
N ALA A 140 20.47 15.70 -14.44
CA ALA A 140 19.70 15.03 -15.51
C ALA A 140 18.54 14.13 -15.05
N VAL A 141 18.45 13.82 -13.75
CA VAL A 141 17.35 13.03 -13.15
C VAL A 141 16.26 13.92 -12.55
N GLY A 142 16.59 15.10 -12.02
CA GLY A 142 15.60 16.04 -11.48
C GLY A 142 14.85 16.83 -12.55
N GLY A 143 15.46 17.04 -13.72
CA GLY A 143 14.88 17.81 -14.82
C GLY A 143 13.62 17.18 -15.43
N VAL A 144 13.51 15.85 -15.46
CA VAL A 144 12.36 15.15 -16.08
C VAL A 144 11.11 15.20 -15.19
N ALA A 145 11.26 15.09 -13.88
CA ALA A 145 10.15 15.30 -12.94
C ALA A 145 9.67 16.76 -12.95
N GLY A 146 10.59 17.72 -12.98
CA GLY A 146 10.25 19.16 -13.05
C GLY A 146 9.61 19.60 -14.37
N ALA A 147 9.96 18.98 -15.50
CA ALA A 147 9.48 19.41 -16.82
C ALA A 147 8.05 18.94 -17.15
N VAL A 148 7.62 17.78 -16.65
CA VAL A 148 6.27 17.23 -16.96
C VAL A 148 5.16 17.92 -16.17
N VAL A 149 5.49 18.63 -15.08
CA VAL A 149 4.55 19.43 -14.26
C VAL A 149 4.72 20.95 -14.52
N GLY A 150 5.08 21.33 -15.75
CA GLY A 150 5.25 22.71 -16.19
C GLY A 150 3.94 23.52 -16.31
N GLY A 151 3.23 23.73 -15.20
CA GLY A 151 1.85 24.27 -15.16
C GLY A 151 1.61 25.39 -14.15
N ARG A 152 2.17 26.59 -14.39
CA ARG A 152 1.71 27.89 -13.82
C ARG A 152 1.73 28.09 -12.29
N VAL A 153 2.51 27.34 -11.50
CA VAL A 153 2.74 27.64 -10.06
C VAL A 153 4.23 27.88 -9.78
N GLY A 154 4.79 28.89 -10.42
CA GLY A 154 6.17 29.36 -10.19
C GLY A 154 6.18 30.87 -10.00
N GLY A 155 6.38 31.33 -8.76
CA GLY A 155 6.58 32.76 -8.47
C GLY A 155 5.67 33.39 -7.41
N LEU A 156 5.58 32.82 -6.20
CA LEU A 156 5.36 33.62 -5.00
C LEU A 156 5.80 32.88 -3.72
N LEU A 157 6.71 33.50 -2.94
CA LEU A 157 6.76 33.57 -1.47
C LEU A 157 8.20 33.76 -0.95
N GLY A 158 8.77 34.93 -1.24
CA GLY A 158 9.78 35.48 -0.32
C GLY A 158 9.12 35.76 1.03
N GLY A 159 9.70 35.26 2.12
CA GLY A 159 9.21 35.50 3.49
C GLY A 159 8.53 34.31 4.18
N ILE A 160 9.20 33.15 4.23
CA ILE A 160 8.77 32.03 5.08
C ILE A 160 9.04 32.39 6.56
N LYS A 161 8.02 32.95 7.22
CA LYS A 161 7.91 32.90 8.68
C LYS A 161 7.85 31.43 9.11
N THR A 162 8.50 31.11 10.23
CA THR A 162 8.82 29.78 10.82
C THR A 162 7.61 28.89 11.20
N LYS A 163 6.54 28.87 10.39
CA LYS A 163 5.24 28.24 10.69
C LYS A 163 4.70 27.33 9.57
N ARG A 164 5.45 27.15 8.47
CA ARG A 164 5.20 26.17 7.42
C ARG A 164 6.50 25.45 7.10
N VAL A 165 6.81 24.42 7.89
CA VAL A 165 7.80 23.41 7.49
C VAL A 165 7.02 22.43 6.62
N GLU A 166 7.27 22.52 5.32
CA GLU A 166 6.77 21.62 4.28
C GLU A 166 8.00 20.94 3.67
N ALA A 167 8.06 19.62 3.68
CA ALA A 167 9.11 18.88 2.99
C ALA A 167 8.51 18.22 1.75
N GLN A 168 9.25 18.27 0.64
CA GLN A 168 8.97 17.52 -0.58
C GLN A 168 10.07 16.47 -0.74
N THR A 169 9.70 15.22 -0.93
CA THR A 169 10.63 14.09 -1.08
C THR A 169 10.30 13.34 -2.35
N VAL A 170 11.32 12.96 -3.12
CA VAL A 170 11.16 12.18 -4.35
C VAL A 170 11.71 10.78 -4.12
N LEU A 171 10.92 9.79 -4.52
CA LEU A 171 11.27 8.38 -4.42
C LEU A 171 11.12 7.73 -5.80
N THR A 172 12.22 7.22 -6.34
CA THR A 172 12.30 6.64 -7.68
C THR A 172 12.69 5.17 -7.59
N LEU A 173 11.89 4.29 -8.19
CA LEU A 173 12.17 2.87 -8.28
C LEU A 173 12.62 2.51 -9.70
N MET A 174 13.84 2.01 -9.83
CA MET A 174 14.42 1.56 -11.09
C MET A 174 14.60 0.04 -11.09
N ASN A 175 14.21 -0.62 -12.17
CA ASN A 175 14.49 -2.03 -12.42
C ASN A 175 15.93 -2.22 -12.89
N VAL A 176 16.71 -3.03 -12.17
CA VAL A 176 18.14 -3.22 -12.40
C VAL A 176 18.44 -3.97 -13.70
N ARG A 177 17.47 -4.74 -14.22
CA ARG A 177 17.64 -5.56 -15.44
C ARG A 177 17.26 -4.84 -16.72
N THR A 178 16.34 -3.87 -16.66
CA THR A 178 15.89 -3.09 -17.83
C THR A 178 16.39 -1.64 -17.83
N SER A 179 16.94 -1.15 -16.71
CA SER A 179 17.24 0.27 -16.48
C SER A 179 16.01 1.19 -16.59
N GLU A 180 14.82 0.61 -16.45
CA GLU A 180 13.55 1.31 -16.56
C GLU A 180 13.12 1.86 -15.19
N ILE A 181 12.57 3.07 -15.17
CA ILE A 181 11.94 3.65 -13.99
C ILE A 181 10.50 3.16 -13.96
N GLU A 182 10.21 2.17 -13.11
CA GLU A 182 8.88 1.55 -13.01
C GLU A 182 7.90 2.38 -12.18
N ALA A 183 8.41 3.14 -11.20
CA ALA A 183 7.61 3.98 -10.33
C ALA A 183 8.38 5.22 -9.88
N THR A 184 7.71 6.37 -9.88
CA THR A 184 8.20 7.60 -9.23
C THR A 184 7.07 8.18 -8.40
N ALA A 185 7.38 8.59 -7.18
CA ALA A 185 6.43 9.22 -6.27
C ALA A 185 7.00 10.49 -5.64
N GLU A 186 6.13 11.49 -5.52
CA GLU A 186 6.38 12.69 -4.73
C GLU A 186 5.62 12.57 -3.41
N GLY A 187 6.35 12.58 -2.31
CA GLY A 187 5.80 12.65 -0.96
C GLY A 187 5.83 14.09 -0.45
N SER A 188 4.77 14.51 0.22
CA SER A 188 4.72 15.82 0.88
C SER A 188 4.05 15.73 2.24
N ALA A 189 4.60 16.45 3.22
CA ALA A 189 4.03 16.53 4.56
C ALA A 189 4.24 17.92 5.17
N SER A 190 3.36 18.29 6.09
CA SER A 190 3.48 19.52 6.87
C SER A 190 3.37 19.28 8.38
N LYS A 191 3.87 20.23 9.18
CA LYS A 191 3.78 20.18 10.65
C LYS A 191 2.33 20.00 11.18
N LYS A 192 1.30 20.44 10.46
CA LYS A 192 -0.10 20.31 10.90
C LYS A 192 -0.57 18.86 10.91
N ASP A 193 -0.08 18.08 9.96
CA ASP A 193 -0.55 16.72 9.68
C ASP A 193 0.01 15.74 10.72
N ILE A 194 1.28 15.99 11.12
CA ILE A 194 1.94 15.32 12.24
C ILE A 194 1.20 15.56 13.56
N GLY A 195 0.66 16.77 13.77
CA GLY A 195 -0.08 17.11 14.98
C GLY A 195 -1.32 16.24 15.19
N PHE A 196 -1.91 15.72 14.11
CA PHE A 196 -3.01 14.76 14.15
C PHE A 196 -2.50 13.32 14.34
N ALA A 197 -1.50 12.89 13.55
CA ALA A 197 -0.95 11.52 13.62
C ALA A 197 -0.28 11.18 14.97
N ALA A 198 0.50 12.12 15.53
CA ALA A 198 1.18 11.92 16.81
C ALA A 198 0.21 11.88 18.00
N GLY A 199 -0.96 12.56 17.89
CA GLY A 199 -2.02 12.51 18.91
C GLY A 199 -2.77 11.16 18.96
N ALA A 200 -2.66 10.34 17.92
CA ALA A 200 -3.33 9.04 17.79
C ALA A 200 -2.45 7.84 18.17
N GLY A 201 -1.19 8.06 18.59
CA GLY A 201 -0.26 6.99 19.00
C GLY A 201 0.51 6.32 17.86
N TYR A 202 0.27 6.72 16.60
CA TYR A 202 0.93 6.17 15.41
C TYR A 202 2.29 6.84 15.14
N GLY A 203 3.20 6.76 16.13
CA GLY A 203 4.58 7.19 15.96
C GLY A 203 5.46 6.06 15.43
N PHE A 204 6.36 6.36 14.50
CA PHE A 204 7.52 5.50 14.26
C PHE A 204 8.42 5.59 15.51
N GLY A 205 8.30 4.60 16.39
CA GLY A 205 8.89 4.66 17.72
C GLY A 205 10.37 4.26 17.74
N GLY A 206 11.25 5.27 17.82
CA GLY A 206 12.59 5.18 18.42
C GLY A 206 13.56 4.18 17.78
N ALA A 207 13.54 4.04 16.45
CA ALA A 207 14.38 3.09 15.73
C ALA A 207 15.07 3.67 14.47
N VAL A 208 14.95 4.97 14.21
CA VAL A 208 15.55 5.66 13.05
C VAL A 208 16.38 6.85 13.53
N GLY A 209 17.60 6.52 13.96
CA GLY A 209 18.60 7.53 14.31
C GLY A 209 18.96 8.45 13.12
N GLY A 210 19.56 9.59 13.45
CA GLY A 210 19.94 10.62 12.46
C GLY A 210 18.95 11.78 12.34
N GLY A 211 18.29 12.17 13.44
CA GLY A 211 17.48 13.40 13.51
C GLY A 211 16.05 13.29 12.97
N TYR A 212 15.72 12.17 12.31
CA TYR A 212 14.40 11.86 11.74
C TYR A 212 13.30 11.75 12.80
N GLU A 213 13.59 11.14 13.95
CA GLU A 213 12.65 11.01 15.08
C GLU A 213 12.78 12.15 16.11
N ASP A 214 13.92 12.86 16.12
CA ASP A 214 14.27 13.85 17.16
C ASP A 214 13.73 15.25 16.85
N THR A 215 13.73 15.66 15.58
CA THR A 215 13.45 17.05 15.18
C THR A 215 12.08 17.21 14.52
N GLU A 216 11.47 18.40 14.60
CA GLU A 216 10.21 18.66 13.89
C GLU A 216 10.37 18.51 12.37
N VAL A 217 11.50 18.97 11.83
CA VAL A 217 11.85 18.85 10.39
C VAL A 217 12.03 17.38 10.01
N GLY A 218 12.79 16.62 10.79
CA GLY A 218 12.99 15.18 10.60
C GLY A 218 11.69 14.40 10.59
N LYS A 219 10.73 14.75 11.46
CA LYS A 219 9.39 14.14 11.44
C LYS A 219 8.64 14.48 10.16
N VAL A 220 8.65 15.75 9.72
CA VAL A 220 8.03 16.16 8.44
C VAL A 220 8.63 15.39 7.26
N VAL A 221 9.96 15.32 7.17
CA VAL A 221 10.67 14.55 6.13
C VAL A 221 10.36 13.05 6.22
N THR A 222 10.21 12.51 7.44
CA THR A 222 9.84 11.11 7.67
C THR A 222 8.46 10.78 7.11
N TYR A 223 7.45 11.62 7.38
CA TYR A 223 6.10 11.43 6.84
C TYR A 223 6.04 11.65 5.32
N ALA A 224 6.82 12.58 4.77
CA ALA A 224 6.92 12.77 3.33
C ALA A 224 7.51 11.52 2.63
N PHE A 225 8.62 10.97 3.13
CA PHE A 225 9.15 9.71 2.59
C PHE A 225 8.20 8.52 2.78
N LEU A 226 7.41 8.49 3.86
CA LEU A 226 6.44 7.42 4.11
C LEU A 226 5.28 7.47 3.11
N ASP A 227 4.82 8.67 2.76
CA ASP A 227 3.82 8.89 1.71
C ASP A 227 4.35 8.49 0.33
N ALA A 228 5.54 8.96 -0.06
CA ALA A 228 6.21 8.54 -1.29
C ALA A 228 6.38 7.01 -1.37
N TYR A 229 6.75 6.37 -0.25
CA TYR A 229 6.89 4.92 -0.17
C TYR A 229 5.56 4.17 -0.36
N ARG A 230 4.46 4.66 0.24
CA ARG A 230 3.10 4.12 0.03
C ARG A 230 2.69 4.21 -1.45
N GLN A 231 2.97 5.34 -2.10
CA GLN A 231 2.65 5.54 -3.51
C GLN A 231 3.44 4.57 -4.41
N VAL A 232 4.75 4.39 -4.21
CA VAL A 232 5.56 3.41 -4.96
C VAL A 232 5.05 1.98 -4.75
N VAL A 233 4.75 1.58 -3.51
CA VAL A 233 4.18 0.25 -3.21
C VAL A 233 2.79 0.08 -3.86
N GLY A 234 1.97 1.13 -3.89
CA GLY A 234 0.66 1.14 -4.53
C GLY A 234 0.72 1.02 -6.05
N GLN A 235 1.63 1.73 -6.71
CA GLN A 235 1.85 1.64 -8.16
C GLN A 235 2.25 0.22 -8.60
N LEU A 236 3.00 -0.50 -7.75
CA LEU A 236 3.35 -1.92 -7.96
C LEU A 236 2.28 -2.92 -7.52
N GLY A 237 1.07 -2.47 -7.16
CA GLY A 237 -0.04 -3.33 -6.75
C GLY A 237 0.12 -4.00 -5.37
N GLY A 238 1.02 -3.49 -4.52
CA GLY A 238 1.36 -4.08 -3.22
C GLY A 238 0.50 -3.68 -2.03
N LEU A 239 -0.36 -2.66 -2.17
CA LEU A 239 -1.32 -2.32 -1.12
C LEU A 239 -2.44 -3.36 -1.08
N PRO A 240 -2.81 -3.93 0.09
CA PRO A 240 -4.01 -4.75 0.16
C PRO A 240 -5.23 -3.89 -0.18
N ALA A 241 -5.90 -4.22 -1.29
CA ALA A 241 -7.04 -3.45 -1.81
C ALA A 241 -8.16 -3.27 -0.76
N ASP A 242 -8.30 -4.25 0.14
CA ASP A 242 -8.94 -4.09 1.44
C ASP A 242 -8.27 -5.09 2.42
N ALA A 243 -7.66 -4.59 3.50
CA ALA A 243 -6.94 -5.42 4.47
C ALA A 243 -7.86 -6.40 5.23
N ALA A 244 -9.16 -6.10 5.33
CA ALA A 244 -10.16 -7.00 5.91
C ALA A 244 -10.64 -8.06 4.91
N ALA A 245 -10.66 -7.75 3.61
CA ALA A 245 -11.01 -8.72 2.56
C ALA A 245 -9.85 -9.67 2.21
N ALA A 246 -8.60 -9.23 2.40
CA ALA A 246 -7.39 -10.01 2.15
C ALA A 246 -7.03 -11.00 3.27
N ALA A 247 -7.75 -11.00 4.38
CA ALA A 247 -7.60 -12.02 5.41
C ALA A 247 -8.10 -13.38 4.89
N PRO A 248 -7.40 -14.52 5.16
CA PRO A 248 -7.91 -15.84 4.83
C PRO A 248 -9.23 -16.08 5.57
N LYS A 249 -10.35 -16.11 4.85
CA LYS A 249 -11.66 -16.43 5.42
C LYS A 249 -11.67 -17.92 5.74
N GLU A 250 -12.02 -18.28 6.97
CA GLU A 250 -12.10 -19.68 7.39
C GLU A 250 -13.02 -20.46 6.43
N ALA A 251 -12.50 -21.56 5.88
CA ALA A 251 -13.30 -22.45 5.05
C ALA A 251 -14.25 -23.26 5.93
N PHE A 252 -15.43 -23.57 5.40
CA PHE A 252 -16.42 -24.41 6.04
C PHE A 252 -16.65 -25.67 5.21
N LYS A 253 -17.10 -26.74 5.85
CA LYS A 253 -17.60 -27.96 5.20
C LYS A 253 -19.10 -28.09 5.41
N VAL A 254 -19.78 -28.55 4.37
CA VAL A 254 -21.17 -29.00 4.48
C VAL A 254 -21.25 -30.19 5.44
N SER A 255 -22.13 -30.11 6.43
CA SER A 255 -22.20 -31.07 7.53
C SER A 255 -23.43 -31.99 7.53
N VAL A 256 -24.42 -31.66 6.68
CA VAL A 256 -25.62 -32.46 6.39
C VAL A 256 -25.42 -33.23 5.08
N ASP A 257 -26.19 -34.29 4.87
CA ASP A 257 -25.97 -35.20 3.72
C ASP A 257 -26.16 -34.48 2.36
N LYS A 258 -27.15 -33.58 2.26
CA LYS A 258 -27.43 -32.73 1.08
C LYS A 258 -27.93 -31.35 1.52
N VAL A 259 -27.51 -30.29 0.83
CA VAL A 259 -28.06 -28.93 0.98
C VAL A 259 -28.13 -28.18 -0.34
N THR A 260 -29.25 -27.50 -0.61
CA THR A 260 -29.41 -26.67 -1.80
C THR A 260 -28.81 -25.28 -1.58
N MET A 261 -27.82 -24.93 -2.41
CA MET A 261 -27.31 -23.56 -2.54
C MET A 261 -28.26 -22.74 -3.43
N ARG A 262 -28.65 -21.54 -3.00
CA ARG A 262 -29.71 -20.73 -3.64
C ARG A 262 -29.22 -19.38 -4.16
N ARG A 263 -29.96 -18.75 -5.07
CA ARG A 263 -29.58 -17.45 -5.66
C ARG A 263 -29.80 -16.26 -4.72
N SER A 264 -30.60 -16.41 -3.68
CA SER A 264 -30.89 -15.38 -2.67
C SER A 264 -31.22 -16.03 -1.32
N PRO A 265 -31.15 -15.29 -0.20
CA PRO A 265 -31.32 -15.81 1.17
C PRO A 265 -32.78 -16.13 1.54
N ALA A 266 -33.43 -16.97 0.74
CA ALA A 266 -34.80 -17.41 0.97
C ALA A 266 -34.98 -18.88 0.55
N ALA A 267 -35.70 -19.67 1.35
CA ALA A 267 -35.99 -21.07 1.03
C ALA A 267 -36.80 -21.25 -0.28
N SER A 268 -37.54 -20.22 -0.70
CA SER A 268 -38.28 -20.16 -1.97
C SER A 268 -37.43 -19.72 -3.17
N SER A 269 -36.18 -19.27 -2.96
CA SER A 269 -35.28 -18.84 -4.01
C SER A 269 -34.89 -19.99 -4.95
N SER A 270 -34.64 -19.68 -6.22
CA SER A 270 -34.20 -20.66 -7.21
C SER A 270 -32.84 -21.28 -6.81
N PRO A 271 -32.65 -22.59 -7.05
CA PRO A 271 -31.40 -23.26 -6.76
C PRO A 271 -30.29 -22.79 -7.72
N VAL A 272 -29.06 -22.77 -7.21
CA VAL A 272 -27.82 -22.70 -7.99
C VAL A 272 -27.32 -24.13 -8.23
N ARG A 273 -27.06 -24.88 -7.15
CA ARG A 273 -26.80 -26.33 -7.19
C ARG A 273 -27.13 -26.99 -5.85
N GLU A 274 -26.96 -28.30 -5.80
CA GLU A 274 -26.89 -29.08 -4.56
C GLU A 274 -25.43 -29.26 -4.13
N LEU A 275 -25.18 -29.19 -2.83
CA LEU A 275 -23.91 -29.49 -2.17
C LEU A 275 -24.06 -30.77 -1.35
N GLU A 276 -23.01 -31.58 -1.30
CA GLU A 276 -22.98 -32.82 -0.52
C GLU A 276 -22.11 -32.71 0.73
N LYS A 277 -22.30 -33.63 1.67
CA LYS A 277 -21.56 -33.66 2.93
C LYS A 277 -20.05 -33.75 2.72
N GLY A 278 -19.33 -32.79 3.27
CA GLY A 278 -17.88 -32.68 3.15
C GLY A 278 -17.43 -31.69 2.07
N ASP A 279 -18.32 -31.23 1.17
CA ASP A 279 -18.03 -30.16 0.21
C ASP A 279 -17.45 -28.94 0.94
N LEU A 280 -16.34 -28.41 0.42
CA LEU A 280 -15.73 -27.18 0.91
C LEU A 280 -16.46 -25.96 0.35
N VAL A 281 -16.72 -25.00 1.23
CA VAL A 281 -17.32 -23.70 0.89
C VAL A 281 -16.61 -22.56 1.61
N TYR A 282 -16.50 -21.43 0.92
CA TYR A 282 -15.77 -20.24 1.33
C TYR A 282 -16.76 -19.08 1.53
N PRO A 283 -16.92 -18.55 2.75
CA PRO A 283 -17.84 -17.43 2.98
C PRO A 283 -17.43 -16.18 2.19
N LEU A 284 -18.31 -15.65 1.35
CA LEU A 284 -18.06 -14.40 0.61
C LEU A 284 -18.20 -13.18 1.52
N GLY A 285 -19.05 -13.26 2.54
CA GLY A 285 -19.11 -12.31 3.66
C GLY A 285 -20.49 -11.68 3.87
N ALA A 286 -21.36 -11.70 2.85
CA ALA A 286 -22.74 -11.28 3.01
C ALA A 286 -23.53 -12.29 3.86
N LYS A 287 -24.41 -11.78 4.73
CA LYS A 287 -25.21 -12.56 5.68
C LYS A 287 -26.58 -11.92 5.85
N GLU A 288 -27.64 -12.72 5.74
CA GLU A 288 -29.02 -12.29 5.96
C GLU A 288 -29.73 -13.32 6.87
N GLY A 289 -29.83 -12.99 8.16
CA GLY A 289 -30.31 -13.91 9.17
C GLY A 289 -29.43 -15.16 9.29
N MET A 290 -30.01 -16.33 9.03
CA MET A 290 -29.28 -17.63 9.02
C MET A 290 -28.60 -17.92 7.68
N TRP A 291 -28.91 -17.17 6.61
CA TRP A 291 -28.34 -17.39 5.29
C TRP A 291 -26.99 -16.68 5.15
N TRP A 292 -25.96 -17.42 4.78
CA TRP A 292 -24.64 -16.89 4.46
C TRP A 292 -24.39 -17.06 2.97
N GLU A 293 -23.84 -16.02 2.35
CA GLU A 293 -23.33 -16.12 0.98
C GLU A 293 -21.97 -16.80 1.00
N ILE A 294 -21.86 -17.88 0.22
CA ILE A 294 -20.70 -18.74 0.11
C ILE A 294 -20.36 -18.98 -1.36
N GLU A 295 -19.12 -19.36 -1.62
CA GLU A 295 -18.63 -19.85 -2.90
C GLU A 295 -18.08 -21.27 -2.71
N ASP A 296 -18.20 -22.13 -3.72
CA ASP A 296 -17.63 -23.48 -3.69
C ASP A 296 -16.27 -23.58 -4.40
N GLU A 297 -15.63 -24.75 -4.31
CA GLU A 297 -14.35 -25.04 -4.99
C GLU A 297 -14.39 -24.91 -6.53
N ASN A 298 -15.58 -24.80 -7.13
CA ASN A 298 -15.78 -24.64 -8.57
C ASN A 298 -16.17 -23.19 -8.95
N GLY A 299 -16.13 -22.25 -8.02
CA GLY A 299 -16.45 -20.83 -8.26
C GLY A 299 -17.95 -20.50 -8.38
N ASN A 300 -18.85 -21.39 -7.94
CA ASN A 300 -20.28 -21.07 -7.90
C ASN A 300 -20.63 -20.37 -6.59
N ALA A 301 -21.07 -19.11 -6.68
CA ALA A 301 -21.57 -18.35 -5.53
C ALA A 301 -23.07 -18.60 -5.28
N GLY A 302 -23.48 -18.59 -4.01
CA GLY A 302 -24.87 -18.63 -3.61
C GLY A 302 -25.07 -18.68 -2.09
N TRP A 303 -26.32 -18.80 -1.68
CA TRP A 303 -26.75 -18.67 -0.28
C TRP A 303 -27.09 -20.03 0.32
N VAL A 304 -26.57 -20.29 1.52
CA VAL A 304 -26.76 -21.53 2.29
C VAL A 304 -27.05 -21.18 3.75
N GLU A 305 -27.89 -21.96 4.43
CA GLU A 305 -28.16 -21.79 5.88
C GLU A 305 -26.95 -22.24 6.70
N ASN A 306 -26.55 -21.40 7.66
CA ASN A 306 -25.29 -21.54 8.40
C ASN A 306 -25.22 -22.73 9.36
N ASP A 307 -26.37 -23.21 9.84
CA ASP A 307 -26.51 -24.40 10.69
C ASP A 307 -26.08 -25.71 9.99
N LYS A 308 -26.10 -25.70 8.66
CA LYS A 308 -25.66 -26.82 7.81
C LYS A 308 -24.16 -26.82 7.56
N LEU A 309 -23.44 -25.76 7.94
CA LEU A 309 -22.00 -25.60 7.75
C LEU A 309 -21.23 -25.82 9.06
N LYS A 310 -20.01 -26.37 8.97
CA LYS A 310 -19.08 -26.49 10.11
C LYS A 310 -17.69 -25.99 9.72
N PRO A 311 -16.96 -25.29 10.61
CA PRO A 311 -15.62 -24.81 10.30
C PRO A 311 -14.67 -25.98 10.04
N VAL A 312 -13.76 -25.81 9.09
CA VAL A 312 -12.67 -26.76 8.85
C VAL A 312 -11.65 -26.59 9.99
N LYS A 313 -11.47 -27.66 10.77
CA LYS A 313 -10.36 -27.80 11.74
C LYS A 313 -9.14 -28.40 11.07
#